data_AF-A0A8J2J2F9-F1
#
_entry.id   AF-A0A8J2J2F9-F1
#
_cell.length_a   1.000
_cell.length_b   1.000
_cell.length_c   1.000
_cell.angle_alpha   90.00
_cell.angle_beta   90.00
_cell.angle_gamma   90.00
#
_symmetry.space_group_name_H-M   'P 1'
#
loop_
_entity.id
_entity.type
_entity.pdbx_description
1 polymer ?
#
loop_
_entity_poly.entity_id
_entity_poly.type
_entity_poly.pdbx_seq_one_letter_code
_entity_poly.pdbx_strand_id
1 'polypeptide(L)'
;MRFSSSTVLAVLPALAAAQDSPVDQYKAQFQNVIGQFASYIPNPGHHDPVAAAEAKAGSMRLNVLTLENWKETLYEPVAAGATTPEEWWLLVSGGNKTCYGRCGTVEQAFNETAAKFALLEKTPHMAYLNCDNQPILCNSWSAGPPSLYIFDVLPEPAPVEIYSKRLNLTTTTSDTLVALQASGSKDEFHRHTSAWFHPTNGKLAEYGLAIPFGYLMWAMNLIPNWLFMLVVSFGSRAMMSRRMQGAPGAPQAGAQPAR
;
A
#
# COMPACT_ATOMS: atom_id res chain seq x y z
N MET A 1 -6.57 3.62 74.15
CA MET A 1 -7.22 3.14 72.91
C MET A 1 -7.13 4.30 71.91
N ARG A 2 -6.23 4.27 70.92
CA ARG A 2 -6.48 3.99 69.47
C ARG A 2 -7.67 4.83 68.95
N PHE A 3 -7.57 5.71 67.95
CA PHE A 3 -7.29 5.51 66.50
C PHE A 3 -6.73 6.82 65.88
N SER A 4 -5.61 6.82 65.16
CA SER A 4 -5.45 6.78 63.67
C SER A 4 -6.40 7.63 62.83
N SER A 5 -5.86 8.66 62.16
CA SER A 5 -6.36 9.28 60.92
C SER A 5 -5.15 9.92 60.20
N SER A 6 -4.49 9.17 59.33
CA SER A 6 -4.56 9.28 57.86
C SER A 6 -3.74 10.44 57.29
N THR A 7 -2.47 10.13 57.02
CA THR A 7 -1.56 10.82 56.11
C THR A 7 -2.10 10.77 54.69
N VAL A 8 -2.50 11.92 54.15
CA VAL A 8 -2.66 12.12 52.69
C VAL A 8 -1.41 12.85 52.22
N LEU A 9 -0.38 12.08 51.84
CA LEU A 9 0.69 12.57 50.99
C LEU A 9 0.30 12.21 49.56
N ALA A 10 -0.17 13.23 48.84
CA ALA A 10 -0.41 13.18 47.42
C ALA A 10 0.90 12.81 46.70
N VAL A 11 0.98 11.59 46.18
CA VAL A 11 2.00 11.20 45.21
C VAL A 11 1.52 11.70 43.85
N LEU A 12 2.00 12.88 43.48
CA LEU A 12 2.10 13.29 42.08
C LEU A 12 3.20 12.42 41.45
N PRO A 13 2.95 11.58 40.44
CA PRO A 13 4.02 11.11 39.59
C PRO A 13 4.46 12.32 38.75
N ALA A 14 5.53 12.95 39.23
CA ALA A 14 6.28 13.95 38.49
C ALA A 14 6.74 13.36 37.15
N LEU A 15 6.72 14.21 36.13
CA LEU A 15 7.13 13.92 34.77
C LEU A 15 8.54 13.32 34.74
N ALA A 16 8.61 12.01 34.54
CA ALA A 16 9.79 11.32 34.03
C ALA A 16 9.47 10.79 32.63
N ALA A 17 9.21 11.70 31.70
CA ALA A 17 9.08 11.40 30.28
C ALA A 17 10.36 11.85 29.58
N ALA A 18 11.43 11.07 29.74
CA ALA A 18 12.60 11.13 28.89
C ALA A 18 13.36 9.80 28.99
N GLN A 19 13.33 9.02 27.89
CA GLN A 19 14.23 7.92 27.52
C GLN A 19 13.77 6.45 27.58
N ASP A 20 12.57 6.12 28.05
CA ASP A 20 11.99 4.80 27.75
C ASP A 20 11.08 4.92 26.53
N SER A 21 11.29 4.13 25.48
CA SER A 21 10.36 4.14 24.36
C SER A 21 8.99 3.69 24.90
N PRO A 22 7.86 4.32 24.52
CA PRO A 22 6.53 3.89 24.96
C PRO A 22 6.31 2.39 24.72
N VAL A 23 6.98 1.83 23.71
CA VAL A 23 6.96 0.42 23.33
C VAL A 23 7.61 -0.49 24.40
N ASP A 24 8.59 0.00 25.16
CA ASP A 24 9.20 -0.80 26.22
C ASP A 24 8.23 -1.08 27.38
N GLN A 25 7.31 -0.14 27.64
CA GLN A 25 6.30 -0.25 28.70
C GLN A 25 5.25 -1.32 28.41
N TYR A 26 4.99 -1.61 27.14
CA TYR A 26 3.96 -2.57 26.70
C TYR A 26 4.54 -3.92 26.24
N LYS A 27 5.85 -4.17 26.44
CA LYS A 27 6.55 -5.41 26.01
C LYS A 27 5.82 -6.71 26.33
N ALA A 28 5.33 -6.86 27.57
CA ALA A 28 4.62 -8.07 27.98
C ALA A 28 3.28 -8.24 27.26
N GLN A 29 2.58 -7.15 26.98
CA GLN A 29 1.35 -7.16 26.19
C GLN A 29 1.67 -7.45 24.71
N PHE A 30 2.77 -6.92 24.17
CA PHE A 30 3.23 -7.23 22.82
C PHE A 30 3.56 -8.70 22.62
N GLN A 31 4.28 -9.34 23.56
CA GLN A 31 4.59 -10.76 23.44
C GLN A 31 3.34 -11.63 23.46
N ASN A 32 2.33 -11.25 24.25
CA ASN A 32 1.06 -11.96 24.29
C ASN A 32 0.23 -11.77 22.99
N VAL A 33 0.20 -10.57 22.44
CA VAL A 33 -0.50 -10.29 21.17
C VAL A 33 0.25 -10.95 19.99
N ILE A 34 1.56 -10.81 19.87
CA ILE A 34 2.29 -11.47 18.77
C ILE A 34 2.14 -12.99 18.85
N GLY A 35 2.22 -13.57 20.06
CA GLY A 35 2.04 -15.01 20.28
C GLY A 35 0.63 -15.53 19.99
N GLN A 36 -0.42 -14.73 20.19
CA GLN A 36 -1.80 -15.10 19.87
C GLN A 36 -2.14 -14.98 18.38
N PHE A 37 -1.39 -14.19 17.61
CA PHE A 37 -1.79 -13.73 16.27
C PHE A 37 -0.87 -14.19 15.13
N ALA A 38 0.16 -15.01 15.39
CA ALA A 38 1.02 -15.60 14.36
C ALA A 38 0.26 -16.42 13.27
N SER A 39 -1.03 -16.71 13.48
CA SER A 39 -1.92 -17.38 12.53
C SER A 39 -2.88 -16.44 11.78
N TYR A 40 -2.98 -15.16 12.15
CA TYR A 40 -3.93 -14.21 11.55
C TYR A 40 -3.23 -13.29 10.55
N ILE A 41 -2.74 -13.89 9.46
CA ILE A 41 -2.54 -13.16 8.22
C ILE A 41 -3.93 -13.08 7.59
N PRO A 42 -4.55 -11.89 7.44
CA PRO A 42 -5.87 -11.76 6.84
C PRO A 42 -5.87 -12.53 5.52
N ASN A 43 -6.70 -13.59 5.42
CA ASN A 43 -6.74 -14.45 4.24
C ASN A 43 -7.27 -13.60 3.07
N PRO A 44 -6.39 -13.16 2.15
CA PRO A 44 -6.74 -12.11 1.23
C PRO A 44 -7.21 -12.81 -0.05
N GLY A 45 -8.38 -13.43 0.01
CA GLY A 45 -9.02 -14.14 -1.09
C GLY A 45 -10.29 -13.39 -1.51
N HIS A 46 -10.16 -12.46 -2.45
CA HIS A 46 -11.25 -11.59 -2.96
C HIS A 46 -11.85 -10.63 -1.92
N HIS A 47 -12.71 -9.71 -2.38
CA HIS A 47 -13.45 -8.80 -1.51
C HIS A 47 -14.32 -9.61 -0.54
N ASP A 48 -13.81 -9.78 0.67
CA ASP A 48 -14.54 -10.35 1.79
C ASP A 48 -14.80 -9.25 2.82
N PRO A 49 -16.02 -8.68 2.85
CA PRO A 49 -16.37 -7.62 3.78
C PRO A 49 -16.36 -8.11 5.23
N VAL A 50 -16.55 -9.42 5.45
CA VAL A 50 -16.49 -10.02 6.80
C VAL A 50 -15.05 -10.08 7.27
N ALA A 51 -14.13 -10.58 6.45
CA ALA A 51 -12.70 -10.59 6.79
C ALA A 51 -12.13 -9.18 6.99
N ALA A 52 -12.58 -8.20 6.19
CA ALA A 52 -12.19 -6.80 6.36
C ALA A 52 -12.73 -6.21 7.69
N ALA A 53 -13.98 -6.49 8.03
CA ALA A 53 -14.57 -6.07 9.30
C ALA A 53 -13.90 -6.75 10.50
N GLU A 54 -13.58 -8.04 10.41
CA GLU A 54 -12.85 -8.78 11.44
C GLU A 54 -11.43 -8.24 11.64
N ALA A 55 -10.69 -7.93 10.57
CA ALA A 55 -9.36 -7.34 10.67
C ALA A 55 -9.39 -5.97 11.37
N LYS A 56 -10.42 -5.16 11.06
CA LYS A 56 -10.65 -3.85 11.68
C LYS A 56 -11.05 -3.95 13.16
N ALA A 57 -11.97 -4.85 13.49
CA ALA A 57 -12.44 -5.09 14.85
C ALA A 57 -11.44 -5.90 15.71
N GLY A 58 -10.47 -6.53 15.05
CA GLY A 58 -9.43 -7.32 15.68
C GLY A 58 -8.46 -6.50 16.53
N SER A 59 -7.67 -7.21 17.33
CA SER A 59 -6.70 -6.62 18.26
C SER A 59 -5.65 -5.72 17.60
N MET A 60 -5.40 -5.88 16.30
CA MET A 60 -4.40 -5.11 15.54
C MET A 60 -4.96 -3.82 14.93
N ARG A 61 -6.30 -3.62 14.94
CA ARG A 61 -6.99 -2.49 14.29
C ARG A 61 -6.50 -2.24 12.86
N LEU A 62 -6.35 -3.32 12.08
CA LEU A 62 -5.81 -3.26 10.73
C LEU A 62 -6.95 -3.20 9.71
N ASN A 63 -7.00 -2.13 8.93
CA ASN A 63 -8.06 -1.93 7.94
C ASN A 63 -7.66 -2.46 6.57
N VAL A 64 -8.43 -3.40 6.02
CA VAL A 64 -8.16 -3.92 4.67
C VAL A 64 -8.87 -3.04 3.64
N LEU A 65 -8.08 -2.40 2.77
CA LEU A 65 -8.60 -1.54 1.72
C LEU A 65 -8.95 -2.35 0.47
N THR A 66 -10.12 -2.03 -0.07
CA THR A 66 -10.66 -2.55 -1.33
C THR A 66 -11.13 -1.40 -2.21
N LEU A 67 -11.37 -1.68 -3.48
CA LEU A 67 -11.92 -0.69 -4.42
C LEU A 67 -13.22 -0.03 -3.91
N GLU A 68 -14.02 -0.78 -3.17
CA GLU A 68 -15.33 -0.40 -2.67
C GLU A 68 -15.25 0.41 -1.36
N ASN A 69 -14.33 0.08 -0.45
CA ASN A 69 -14.33 0.62 0.91
C ASN A 69 -13.23 1.66 1.20
N TRP A 70 -12.22 1.80 0.32
CA TRP A 70 -11.00 2.52 0.66
C TRP A 70 -11.28 3.97 1.09
N LYS A 71 -12.22 4.62 0.40
CA LYS A 71 -12.55 6.02 0.64
C LYS A 71 -13.25 6.16 1.99
N GLU A 72 -14.28 5.36 2.22
CA GLU A 72 -15.01 5.38 3.49
C GLU A 72 -14.07 5.10 4.67
N THR A 73 -13.19 4.11 4.51
CA THR A 73 -12.23 3.71 5.56
C THR A 73 -11.26 4.84 5.90
N LEU A 74 -10.64 5.49 4.91
CA LEU A 74 -9.69 6.57 5.17
C LEU A 74 -10.32 7.80 5.82
N TYR A 75 -11.58 8.08 5.52
CA TYR A 75 -12.30 9.26 6.03
C TYR A 75 -13.10 9.00 7.30
N GLU A 76 -13.34 7.75 7.69
CA GLU A 76 -14.08 7.41 8.92
C GLU A 76 -13.54 8.10 10.19
N PRO A 77 -12.23 8.11 10.50
CA PRO A 77 -11.74 8.74 11.73
C PRO A 77 -11.72 10.26 11.65
N VAL A 78 -11.96 10.84 10.46
CA VAL A 78 -11.78 12.27 10.21
C VAL A 78 -13.00 13.05 10.72
N ALA A 79 -12.82 13.77 11.81
CA ALA A 79 -13.88 14.61 12.35
C ALA A 79 -14.24 15.76 11.41
N ALA A 80 -15.53 16.09 11.34
CA ALA A 80 -16.01 17.23 10.57
C ALA A 80 -15.37 18.53 11.06
N GLY A 81 -14.69 19.26 10.16
CA GLY A 81 -13.99 20.50 10.49
C GLY A 81 -12.66 20.33 11.22
N ALA A 82 -12.11 19.11 11.30
CA ALA A 82 -10.76 18.89 11.81
C ALA A 82 -9.73 19.69 11.01
N THR A 83 -8.78 20.29 11.72
CA THR A 83 -7.64 21.03 11.12
C THR A 83 -6.33 20.27 11.26
N THR A 84 -6.31 19.24 12.11
CA THR A 84 -5.22 18.28 12.23
C THR A 84 -5.52 17.06 11.38
N PRO A 85 -4.61 16.63 10.48
CA PRO A 85 -4.84 15.46 9.67
C PRO A 85 -4.83 14.19 10.51
N GLU A 86 -5.70 13.25 10.17
CA GLU A 86 -5.61 11.86 10.63
C GLU A 86 -4.55 11.15 9.81
N GLU A 87 -3.50 10.65 10.48
CA GLU A 87 -2.40 9.95 9.81
C GLU A 87 -2.76 8.47 9.63
N TRP A 88 -2.61 7.98 8.40
CA TRP A 88 -2.76 6.57 8.03
C TRP A 88 -1.45 6.01 7.52
N TRP A 89 -1.09 4.84 8.02
CA TRP A 89 -0.02 4.02 7.48
C TRP A 89 -0.62 2.87 6.68
N LEU A 90 -0.34 2.85 5.38
CA LEU A 90 -0.84 1.86 4.45
C LEU A 90 0.33 1.02 3.91
N LEU A 91 0.30 -0.29 4.14
CA LEU A 91 1.14 -1.21 3.38
C LEU A 91 0.47 -1.54 2.06
N VAL A 92 1.12 -1.18 0.95
CA VAL A 92 0.81 -1.68 -0.38
C VAL A 92 1.67 -2.92 -0.63
N SER A 93 1.03 -4.08 -0.54
CA SER A 93 1.64 -5.38 -0.82
C SER A 93 1.22 -5.92 -2.19
N GLY A 94 2.05 -6.80 -2.74
CA GLY A 94 1.80 -7.53 -3.98
C GLY A 94 1.68 -9.03 -3.78
N GLY A 95 1.41 -9.47 -2.55
CA GLY A 95 1.16 -10.87 -2.21
C GLY A 95 2.21 -11.82 -2.79
N ASN A 96 1.73 -12.90 -3.41
CA ASN A 96 2.62 -13.92 -4.00
C ASN A 96 2.96 -13.62 -5.46
N LYS A 97 2.02 -13.07 -6.25
CA LYS A 97 2.23 -12.89 -7.70
C LYS A 97 3.02 -11.62 -7.97
N THR A 98 2.51 -10.47 -7.55
CA THR A 98 3.13 -9.18 -7.87
C THR A 98 4.47 -8.99 -7.16
N CYS A 99 4.68 -9.58 -5.96
CA CYS A 99 5.98 -9.57 -5.28
C CYS A 99 6.85 -10.83 -5.49
N TYR A 100 6.49 -11.73 -6.42
CA TYR A 100 7.24 -12.98 -6.66
C TYR A 100 7.47 -13.82 -5.39
N GLY A 101 6.49 -13.86 -4.48
CA GLY A 101 6.56 -14.60 -3.22
C GLY A 101 7.47 -14.01 -2.14
N ARG A 102 7.96 -12.77 -2.32
CA ARG A 102 8.93 -12.15 -1.40
C ARG A 102 8.32 -11.18 -0.40
N CYS A 103 7.05 -10.82 -0.55
CA CYS A 103 6.42 -9.82 0.32
C CYS A 103 6.13 -10.31 1.75
N GLY A 104 6.14 -11.63 2.00
CA GLY A 104 5.77 -12.20 3.30
C GLY A 104 6.52 -11.62 4.50
N THR A 105 7.83 -11.35 4.39
CA THR A 105 8.62 -10.73 5.47
C THR A 105 8.13 -9.33 5.81
N VAL A 106 7.84 -8.51 4.81
CA VAL A 106 7.35 -7.13 5.00
C VAL A 106 5.92 -7.12 5.51
N GLU A 107 5.08 -8.02 4.99
CA GLU A 107 3.69 -8.18 5.46
C GLU A 107 3.65 -8.57 6.93
N GLN A 108 4.48 -9.54 7.34
CA GLN A 108 4.61 -9.93 8.73
C GLN A 108 5.09 -8.76 9.60
N ALA A 109 6.16 -8.08 9.19
CA ALA A 109 6.70 -6.93 9.92
C ALA A 109 5.66 -5.81 10.11
N PHE A 110 4.83 -5.56 9.09
CA PHE A 110 3.78 -4.57 9.16
C PHE A 110 2.62 -4.98 10.08
N ASN A 111 2.18 -6.24 10.01
CA ASN A 111 1.13 -6.77 10.90
C ASN A 111 1.57 -6.74 12.37
N GLU A 112 2.81 -7.16 12.66
CA GLU A 112 3.39 -7.04 14.00
C GLU A 112 3.46 -5.59 14.48
N THR A 113 3.72 -4.65 13.57
CA THR A 113 3.70 -3.21 13.88
C THR A 113 2.29 -2.71 14.17
N ALA A 114 1.29 -3.15 13.39
CA ALA A 114 -0.11 -2.80 13.65
C ALA A 114 -0.57 -3.32 15.02
N ALA A 115 -0.21 -4.56 15.36
CA ALA A 115 -0.42 -5.11 16.70
C ALA A 115 0.24 -4.26 17.80
N LYS A 116 1.46 -3.77 17.56
CA LYS A 116 2.14 -2.88 18.51
C LYS A 116 1.42 -1.53 18.65
N PHE A 117 1.01 -0.94 17.54
CA PHE A 117 0.36 0.36 17.52
C PHE A 117 -1.04 0.33 18.13
N ALA A 118 -1.77 -0.78 18.01
CA ALA A 118 -3.09 -0.90 18.61
C ALA A 118 -3.10 -0.76 20.16
N LEU A 119 -1.97 -0.98 20.83
CA LEU A 119 -1.83 -0.80 22.28
C LEU A 119 -1.47 0.63 22.69
N LEU A 120 -1.09 1.48 21.74
CA LEU A 120 -0.67 2.85 21.98
C LEU A 120 -1.80 3.82 21.64
N GLU A 121 -1.91 4.93 22.38
CA GLU A 121 -2.98 5.92 22.16
C GLU A 121 -2.66 6.93 21.03
N LYS A 122 -1.37 7.11 20.70
CA LYS A 122 -0.89 8.09 19.70
C LYS A 122 -0.12 7.42 18.58
N THR A 123 -0.83 6.64 17.79
CA THR A 123 -0.27 5.97 16.61
C THR A 123 -1.14 6.20 15.39
N PRO A 124 -0.56 6.13 14.19
CA PRO A 124 -1.33 6.23 12.96
C PRO A 124 -2.34 5.09 12.85
N HIS A 125 -3.42 5.35 12.10
CA HIS A 125 -4.35 4.30 11.71
C HIS A 125 -3.66 3.36 10.73
N MET A 126 -3.88 2.05 10.89
CA MET A 126 -3.19 1.04 10.11
C MET A 126 -4.09 0.51 9.00
N ALA A 127 -3.57 0.47 7.78
CA ALA A 127 -4.27 -0.04 6.62
C ALA A 127 -3.38 -0.99 5.79
N TYR A 128 -4.02 -1.88 5.05
CA TYR A 128 -3.38 -2.87 4.21
C TYR A 128 -4.10 -2.98 2.87
N LEU A 129 -3.33 -2.88 1.77
CA LEU A 129 -3.81 -3.02 0.40
C LEU A 129 -3.00 -4.09 -0.31
N ASN A 130 -3.67 -5.14 -0.79
CA ASN A 130 -3.04 -6.20 -1.57
C ASN A 130 -3.37 -6.07 -3.06
N CYS A 131 -2.38 -5.73 -3.86
CA CYS A 131 -2.51 -5.51 -5.30
C CYS A 131 -2.78 -6.78 -6.12
N ASP A 132 -2.52 -7.98 -5.59
CA ASP A 132 -2.95 -9.21 -6.27
C ASP A 132 -4.48 -9.34 -6.26
N ASN A 133 -5.13 -8.84 -5.21
CA ASN A 133 -6.57 -8.95 -5.01
C ASN A 133 -7.33 -7.69 -5.40
N GLN A 134 -6.68 -6.54 -5.27
CA GLN A 134 -7.21 -5.23 -5.59
C GLN A 134 -6.40 -4.58 -6.72
N PRO A 135 -6.22 -5.27 -7.87
CA PRO A 135 -5.34 -4.78 -8.93
C PRO A 135 -5.84 -3.47 -9.50
N ILE A 136 -7.16 -3.26 -9.59
CA ILE A 136 -7.74 -2.03 -10.12
C ILE A 136 -7.42 -0.85 -9.22
N LEU A 137 -7.58 -1.00 -7.90
CA LEU A 137 -7.26 0.05 -6.94
C LEU A 137 -5.77 0.42 -7.00
N CYS A 138 -4.88 -0.59 -6.97
CA CYS A 138 -3.44 -0.33 -7.08
C CYS A 138 -3.04 0.36 -8.39
N ASN A 139 -3.61 -0.07 -9.52
CA ASN A 139 -3.34 0.60 -10.81
C ASN A 139 -3.92 2.01 -10.86
N SER A 140 -5.10 2.25 -10.28
CA SER A 140 -5.72 3.58 -10.23
C SER A 140 -4.87 4.58 -9.45
N TRP A 141 -4.15 4.11 -8.43
CA TRP A 141 -3.24 4.90 -7.61
C TRP A 141 -1.81 4.90 -8.15
N SER A 142 -1.54 4.15 -9.22
CA SER A 142 -0.17 3.87 -9.69
C SER A 142 0.74 3.34 -8.58
N ALA A 143 0.17 2.59 -7.64
CA ALA A 143 0.84 2.09 -6.45
C ALA A 143 1.57 0.78 -6.76
N GLY A 144 2.89 0.77 -6.53
CA GLY A 144 3.75 -0.39 -6.77
C GLY A 144 4.24 -1.03 -5.47
N PRO A 145 4.00 -2.33 -5.24
CA PRO A 145 4.49 -3.02 -4.05
C PRO A 145 5.98 -3.39 -4.14
N PRO A 146 6.67 -3.65 -3.02
CA PRO A 146 6.25 -3.34 -1.65
C PRO A 146 6.47 -1.85 -1.33
N SER A 147 5.46 -1.17 -0.81
CA SER A 147 5.61 0.23 -0.41
C SER A 147 4.77 0.57 0.80
N LEU A 148 5.35 1.41 1.66
CA LEU A 148 4.64 2.09 2.73
C LEU A 148 4.13 3.42 2.20
N TYR A 149 2.84 3.65 2.36
CA TYR A 149 2.22 4.93 2.11
C TYR A 149 1.81 5.55 3.45
N ILE A 150 2.06 6.84 3.60
CA ILE A 150 1.54 7.65 4.70
C ILE A 150 0.55 8.64 4.10
N PHE A 151 -0.70 8.59 4.55
CA PHE A 151 -1.72 9.55 4.17
C PHE A 151 -2.00 10.47 5.35
N ASP A 152 -2.00 11.77 5.10
CA ASP A 152 -2.47 12.78 6.04
C ASP A 152 -3.84 13.25 5.55
N VAL A 153 -4.90 12.74 6.18
CA VAL A 153 -6.28 12.92 5.70
C VAL A 153 -6.96 14.02 6.51
N LEU A 154 -7.42 15.06 5.80
CA LEU A 154 -8.27 16.12 6.33
C LEU A 154 -9.69 15.97 5.78
N PRO A 155 -10.71 16.56 6.42
CA PRO A 155 -12.07 16.50 5.90
C PRO A 155 -12.16 17.14 4.51
N GLU A 156 -12.97 16.55 3.63
CA GLU A 156 -13.24 17.14 2.31
C GLU A 156 -13.75 18.58 2.48
N PRO A 157 -13.34 19.54 1.62
CA PRO A 157 -12.61 19.37 0.36
C PRO A 157 -11.08 19.55 0.48
N ALA A 158 -10.50 19.45 1.68
CA ALA A 158 -9.07 19.65 1.85
C ALA A 158 -8.25 18.59 1.10
N PRO A 159 -7.10 18.95 0.50
CA PRO A 159 -6.24 18.00 -0.18
C PRO A 159 -5.61 17.02 0.83
N VAL A 160 -5.66 15.73 0.50
CA VAL A 160 -4.94 14.69 1.27
C VAL A 160 -3.47 14.71 0.87
N GLU A 161 -2.55 14.74 1.83
CA GLU A 161 -1.12 14.59 1.53
C GLU A 161 -0.72 13.12 1.57
N ILE A 162 0.08 12.69 0.58
CA ILE A 162 0.51 11.31 0.46
C ILE A 162 2.02 11.25 0.30
N TYR A 163 2.64 10.41 1.11
CA TYR A 163 4.07 10.14 1.10
C TYR A 163 4.26 8.64 0.87
N SER A 164 5.16 8.23 -0.01
CA SER A 164 5.45 6.81 -0.21
C SER A 164 6.93 6.49 -0.14
N LYS A 165 7.23 5.30 0.34
CA LYS A 165 8.58 4.75 0.40
C LYS A 165 8.55 3.27 0.05
N ARG A 166 9.45 2.85 -0.83
CA ARG A 166 9.65 1.41 -1.07
C ARG A 166 10.29 0.76 0.13
N LEU A 167 9.73 -0.37 0.55
CA LEU A 167 10.26 -1.15 1.65
C LEU A 167 11.25 -2.20 1.13
N ASN A 168 12.25 -2.51 1.94
CA ASN A 168 13.18 -3.58 1.63
C ASN A 168 12.54 -4.93 2.00
N LEU A 169 12.43 -5.83 1.03
CA LEU A 169 11.75 -7.13 1.18
C LEU A 169 12.40 -8.05 2.22
N THR A 170 13.69 -7.89 2.53
CA THR A 170 14.42 -8.83 3.41
C THR A 170 14.84 -8.23 4.73
N THR A 171 14.95 -6.90 4.83
CA THR A 171 15.49 -6.23 6.03
C THR A 171 14.47 -5.42 6.80
N THR A 172 13.28 -5.17 6.25
CA THR A 172 12.25 -4.42 6.97
C THR A 172 11.70 -5.28 8.09
N THR A 173 11.85 -4.81 9.33
CA THR A 173 11.30 -5.44 10.54
C THR A 173 10.27 -4.54 11.20
N SER A 174 9.49 -5.09 12.13
CA SER A 174 8.55 -4.28 12.91
C SER A 174 9.26 -3.16 13.67
N ASP A 175 10.43 -3.43 14.26
CA ASP A 175 11.18 -2.41 15.00
C ASP A 175 11.68 -1.29 14.08
N THR A 176 11.98 -1.59 12.81
CA THR A 176 12.32 -0.57 11.80
C THR A 176 11.13 0.37 11.57
N LEU A 177 9.92 -0.17 11.46
CA LEU A 177 8.70 0.61 11.24
C LEU A 177 8.29 1.43 12.47
N VAL A 178 8.43 0.84 13.66
CA VAL A 178 8.21 1.55 14.94
C VAL A 178 9.19 2.71 15.09
N ALA A 179 10.49 2.48 14.82
CA ALA A 179 11.49 3.54 14.88
C ALA A 179 11.23 4.64 13.84
N LEU A 180 10.76 4.26 12.65
CA LEU A 180 10.37 5.21 11.60
C LEU A 180 9.22 6.10 12.07
N GLN A 181 8.19 5.53 12.71
CA GLN A 181 7.06 6.30 13.25
C GLN A 181 7.52 7.23 14.39
N ALA A 182 8.33 6.72 15.31
CA ALA A 182 8.83 7.48 16.44
C ALA A 182 9.71 8.67 16.00
N SER A 183 10.39 8.56 14.86
CA SER A 183 11.18 9.65 14.30
C SER A 183 10.32 10.81 13.78
N GLY A 184 9.07 10.53 13.36
CA GLY A 184 8.18 11.49 12.73
C GLY A 184 8.69 12.09 11.40
N SER A 185 9.85 11.65 10.89
CA SER A 185 10.44 12.22 9.67
C SER A 185 9.84 11.57 8.43
N LYS A 186 9.46 12.42 7.47
CA LYS A 186 9.01 12.05 6.12
C LYS A 186 10.07 12.36 5.05
N ASP A 187 11.30 12.69 5.46
CA ASP A 187 12.35 13.18 4.55
C ASP A 187 12.80 12.12 3.52
N GLU A 188 12.80 10.86 3.92
CA GLU A 188 13.13 9.73 3.06
C GLU A 188 11.96 9.26 2.19
N PHE A 189 10.78 9.89 2.30
CA PHE A 189 9.61 9.54 1.52
C PHE A 189 9.49 10.41 0.28
N HIS A 190 9.02 9.79 -0.79
CA HIS A 190 8.56 10.51 -1.96
C HIS A 190 7.19 11.12 -1.69
N ARG A 191 7.11 12.45 -1.59
CA ARG A 191 5.84 13.16 -1.55
C ARG A 191 5.17 13.12 -2.92
N HIS A 192 3.95 12.61 -2.96
CA HIS A 192 3.12 12.64 -4.16
C HIS A 192 2.65 14.07 -4.40
N THR A 193 3.30 14.75 -5.33
CA THR A 193 2.96 16.13 -5.74
C THR A 193 2.28 16.16 -7.12
N SER A 194 2.23 15.02 -7.81
CA SER A 194 1.77 14.94 -9.20
C SER A 194 0.28 15.26 -9.34
N ALA A 195 -0.05 16.31 -10.08
CA ALA A 195 -1.44 16.72 -10.28
C ALA A 195 -2.31 15.68 -11.02
N TRP A 196 -1.77 14.66 -11.70
CA TRP A 196 -2.58 13.73 -12.52
C TRP A 196 -2.92 12.41 -11.82
N PHE A 197 -1.91 11.70 -11.31
CA PHE A 197 -2.04 10.35 -10.76
C PHE A 197 -2.10 10.32 -9.22
N HIS A 198 -2.27 11.48 -8.58
CA HIS A 198 -2.48 11.50 -7.14
C HIS A 198 -3.81 10.79 -6.80
N PRO A 199 -3.81 9.78 -5.89
CA PRO A 199 -4.97 8.93 -5.58
C PRO A 199 -6.29 9.67 -5.34
N THR A 200 -6.24 10.76 -4.59
CA THR A 200 -7.41 11.55 -4.18
C THR A 200 -7.48 12.92 -4.85
N ASN A 201 -6.35 13.62 -4.95
CA ASN A 201 -6.29 15.02 -5.40
C ASN A 201 -5.91 15.16 -6.87
N GLY A 202 -5.71 14.05 -7.59
CA GLY A 202 -5.25 14.07 -8.98
C GLY A 202 -6.38 14.41 -9.94
N LYS A 203 -6.05 14.92 -11.14
CA LYS A 203 -7.00 15.20 -12.23
C LYS A 203 -7.78 13.96 -12.65
N LEU A 204 -7.16 12.78 -12.59
CA LEU A 204 -7.90 11.55 -12.85
C LEU A 204 -8.93 11.26 -11.76
N ALA A 205 -8.64 11.56 -10.49
CA ALA A 205 -9.60 11.41 -9.41
C ALA A 205 -10.73 12.46 -9.52
N GLU A 206 -10.38 13.72 -9.77
CA GLU A 206 -11.32 14.84 -9.96
C GLU A 206 -12.33 14.57 -11.08
N TYR A 207 -11.89 14.00 -12.21
CA TYR A 207 -12.76 13.65 -13.33
C TYR A 207 -13.39 12.26 -13.24
N GLY A 208 -13.18 11.50 -12.15
CA GLY A 208 -13.69 10.13 -12.03
C GLY A 208 -13.06 9.13 -13.01
N LEU A 209 -11.90 9.48 -13.60
CA LEU A 209 -11.16 8.67 -14.58
C LEU A 209 -10.12 7.76 -13.93
N ALA A 210 -9.84 7.89 -12.64
CA ALA A 210 -8.85 7.06 -11.94
C ALA A 210 -9.18 5.56 -12.02
N ILE A 211 -10.45 5.18 -11.79
CA ILE A 211 -10.88 3.78 -11.85
C ILE A 211 -10.86 3.23 -13.29
N PRO A 212 -11.43 3.91 -14.31
CA PRO A 212 -11.25 3.52 -15.70
C PRO A 212 -9.79 3.36 -16.12
N PHE A 213 -8.91 4.28 -15.68
CA PHE A 213 -7.47 4.17 -15.90
C PHE A 213 -6.88 2.93 -15.22
N GLY A 214 -7.31 2.62 -13.99
CA GLY A 214 -6.94 1.39 -13.28
C GLY A 214 -7.27 0.12 -14.07
N TYR A 215 -8.48 0.03 -14.65
CA TYR A 215 -8.86 -1.07 -15.53
C TYR A 215 -8.01 -1.14 -16.80
N LEU A 216 -7.72 -0.01 -17.43
CA LEU A 216 -6.88 0.06 -18.62
C LEU A 216 -5.48 -0.47 -18.33
N MET A 217 -4.83 0.03 -17.27
CA MET A 217 -3.48 -0.39 -16.89
C MET A 217 -3.43 -1.86 -16.46
N TRP A 218 -4.43 -2.33 -15.72
CA TRP A 218 -4.56 -3.74 -15.40
C TRP A 218 -4.66 -4.60 -16.66
N ALA A 219 -5.53 -4.25 -17.60
CA ALA A 219 -5.70 -4.98 -18.86
C ALA A 219 -4.41 -5.00 -19.69
N MET A 220 -3.67 -3.88 -19.72
CA MET A 220 -2.35 -3.82 -20.39
C MET A 220 -1.33 -4.75 -19.73
N ASN A 221 -1.36 -4.88 -18.40
CA ASN A 221 -0.46 -5.79 -17.66
C ASN A 221 -0.80 -7.27 -17.88
N LEU A 222 -2.02 -7.60 -18.32
CA LEU A 222 -2.36 -8.96 -18.74
C LEU A 222 -1.71 -9.35 -20.07
N ILE A 223 -1.28 -8.38 -20.89
CA ILE A 223 -0.68 -8.63 -22.19
C ILE A 223 0.73 -9.18 -21.99
N PRO A 224 0.99 -10.46 -22.31
CA PRO A 224 2.31 -11.03 -22.11
C PRO A 224 3.32 -10.43 -23.11
N ASN A 225 4.59 -10.36 -22.72
CA ASN A 225 5.67 -9.87 -23.60
C ASN A 225 5.75 -10.63 -24.93
N TRP A 226 5.42 -11.94 -24.95
CA TRP A 226 5.40 -12.72 -26.18
C TRP A 226 4.32 -12.26 -27.17
N LEU A 227 3.19 -11.75 -26.68
CA LEU A 227 2.09 -11.31 -27.53
C LEU A 227 2.46 -10.01 -28.25
N PHE A 228 3.17 -9.09 -27.59
CA PHE A 228 3.75 -7.92 -28.26
C PHE A 228 4.72 -8.31 -29.38
N MET A 229 5.58 -9.31 -29.14
CA MET A 229 6.50 -9.81 -30.17
C MET A 229 5.76 -10.41 -31.37
N LEU A 230 4.63 -11.10 -31.14
CA LEU A 230 3.77 -11.58 -32.22
C LEU A 230 3.12 -10.43 -33.00
N VAL A 231 2.58 -9.42 -32.32
CA VAL A 231 1.95 -8.25 -32.97
C VAL A 231 2.95 -7.54 -33.87
N VAL A 232 4.18 -7.29 -33.40
CA VAL A 232 5.25 -6.68 -34.20
C VAL A 232 5.67 -7.60 -35.35
N SER A 233 5.76 -8.92 -35.12
CA SER A 233 6.11 -9.89 -36.16
C SER A 233 5.08 -9.96 -37.28
N PHE A 234 3.79 -10.00 -36.97
CA PHE A 234 2.74 -10.02 -37.98
C PHE A 234 2.57 -8.64 -38.65
N GLY A 235 2.69 -7.54 -37.90
CA GLY A 235 2.63 -6.19 -38.44
C GLY A 235 3.76 -5.90 -39.43
N SER A 236 5.00 -6.27 -39.09
CA SER A 236 6.15 -6.14 -39.99
C SER A 236 6.02 -7.02 -41.24
N ARG A 237 5.57 -8.27 -41.10
CA ARG A 237 5.28 -9.16 -42.24
C ARG A 237 4.17 -8.61 -43.13
N ALA A 238 3.12 -8.01 -42.56
CA ALA A 238 2.05 -7.38 -43.34
C ALA A 238 2.53 -6.15 -44.12
N MET A 239 3.38 -5.30 -43.53
CA MET A 239 4.00 -4.19 -44.24
C MET A 239 4.96 -4.64 -45.33
N MET A 240 5.81 -5.64 -45.06
CA MET A 240 6.74 -6.19 -46.06
C MET A 240 5.99 -6.86 -47.21
N SER A 241 4.92 -7.60 -46.93
CA SER A 241 4.03 -8.18 -47.95
C SER A 241 3.40 -7.12 -48.85
N ARG A 242 2.90 -6.01 -48.28
CA ARG A 242 2.36 -4.88 -49.05
C ARG A 242 3.42 -4.15 -49.88
N ARG A 243 4.67 -4.06 -49.40
CA ARG A 243 5.78 -3.47 -50.16
C ARG A 243 6.25 -4.39 -51.30
N MET A 244 6.26 -5.70 -51.10
CA MET A 244 6.63 -6.67 -52.15
C MET A 244 5.56 -6.79 -53.25
N GLN A 245 4.27 -6.63 -52.91
CA GLN A 245 3.18 -6.57 -53.90
C GLN A 245 3.18 -5.26 -54.73
N GLY A 246 3.83 -4.21 -54.24
CA GLY A 246 4.01 -2.93 -54.96
C GLY A 246 5.32 -2.82 -55.74
N ALA A 247 6.20 -3.83 -55.69
CA ALA A 247 7.43 -3.86 -56.48
C ALA A 247 7.13 -4.45 -57.88
N PRO A 248 7.33 -3.71 -58.99
CA PRO A 248 7.29 -4.29 -60.32
C PRO A 248 8.31 -5.43 -60.38
N GLY A 249 7.89 -6.58 -60.90
CA GLY A 249 8.65 -7.83 -60.84
C GLY A 249 10.14 -7.65 -61.11
N ALA A 250 10.96 -8.16 -60.20
CA ALA A 250 12.39 -8.32 -60.45
C ALA A 250 12.53 -9.19 -61.71
N PRO A 251 13.31 -8.76 -62.73
CA PRO A 251 13.47 -9.54 -63.94
C PRO A 251 14.11 -10.88 -63.58
N GLN A 252 13.42 -11.95 -63.94
CA GLN A 252 13.87 -13.33 -63.83
C GLN A 252 15.18 -13.43 -64.63
N ALA A 253 16.30 -13.62 -63.93
CA ALA A 253 17.61 -13.75 -64.55
C ALA A 253 17.57 -14.93 -65.54
N GLY A 254 17.61 -14.59 -66.83
CA GLY A 254 17.56 -15.55 -67.92
C GLY A 254 18.75 -16.52 -67.85
N ALA A 255 18.46 -17.79 -68.08
CA ALA A 255 19.44 -18.85 -68.20
C ALA A 255 20.52 -18.48 -69.24
N GLN A 256 21.79 -18.55 -68.85
CA GLN A 256 22.91 -18.48 -69.79
C GLN A 256 23.04 -19.81 -70.55
N PRO A 257 23.23 -19.81 -71.88
CA PRO A 257 23.47 -21.03 -72.63
C PRO A 257 24.90 -21.51 -72.42
N ALA A 258 25.05 -22.83 -72.23
CA ALA A 258 26.32 -23.51 -72.08
C ALA A 258 27.14 -23.46 -73.40
N ARG A 259 28.46 -23.29 -73.25
CA ARG A 259 29.46 -23.55 -74.29
C ARG A 259 30.24 -24.80 -73.94
#